data_AF-A0A7Y2MYY4-F1
#
_entry.id   AF-A0A7Y2MYY4-F1
#
_cell.length_a   1.000
_cell.length_b   1.000
_cell.length_c   1.000
_cell.angle_alpha   90.00
_cell.angle_beta   90.00
_cell.angle_gamma   90.00
#
_symmetry.space_group_name_H-M   'P 1'
#
loop_
_entity.id
_entity.type
_entity.pdbx_description
1 polymer ?
#
loop_
_entity_poly.entity_id
_entity_poly.type
_entity_poly.pdbx_seq_one_letter_code
_entity_poly.pdbx_strand_id
1 'polypeptide(L)'
;MSSHLFTRASLLVLAVVIVAGCHSSDIDPLSFEAISHDLTPDLESSVERPIDVDAHLAIVNNQNLRSIKDDLGRFFYTDQPSVLSPLPTPRATSGMPR
;
A
#
# COMPACT_ATOMS: atom_id res chain seq x y z
N MET A 1 -9.85 -38.36 0.00
CA MET A 1 -9.28 -37.38 -0.96
C MET A 1 -10.09 -36.08 -1.08
N SER A 2 -10.93 -35.72 -0.10
CA SER A 2 -11.79 -34.51 -0.15
C SER A 2 -11.35 -33.41 0.84
N SER A 3 -10.65 -33.75 1.93
CA SER A 3 -10.22 -32.81 2.98
C SER A 3 -9.30 -31.70 2.47
N HIS A 4 -8.37 -32.02 1.55
CA HIS A 4 -7.45 -31.03 0.99
C HIS A 4 -8.12 -30.00 0.08
N LEU A 5 -9.22 -30.38 -0.58
CA LEU A 5 -9.98 -29.49 -1.47
C LEU A 5 -10.77 -28.46 -0.65
N PHE A 6 -11.38 -28.90 0.46
CA PHE A 6 -12.09 -28.03 1.39
C PHE A 6 -11.16 -27.04 2.11
N THR A 7 -9.97 -27.47 2.56
CA THR A 7 -8.99 -26.55 3.16
C THR A 7 -8.48 -25.49 2.19
N ARG A 8 -8.31 -25.82 0.90
CA ARG A 8 -7.88 -24.85 -0.12
C ARG A 8 -8.97 -23.84 -0.44
N ALA A 9 -10.22 -24.28 -0.53
CA ALA A 9 -11.37 -23.40 -0.74
C ALA A 9 -11.56 -22.44 0.44
N SER A 10 -11.41 -22.92 1.68
CA SER A 10 -11.52 -22.09 2.88
C SER A 10 -10.45 -21.00 2.96
N LEU A 11 -9.21 -21.29 2.54
CA LEU A 11 -8.12 -20.31 2.55
C LEU A 11 -8.36 -19.19 1.53
N LEU A 12 -8.90 -19.54 0.36
CA LEU A 12 -9.24 -18.57 -0.70
C LEU A 12 -10.37 -17.63 -0.28
N VAL A 13 -11.41 -18.16 0.37
CA VAL A 13 -12.54 -17.34 0.86
C VAL A 13 -12.07 -16.36 1.94
N LEU A 14 -11.22 -16.80 2.86
CA LEU A 14 -10.66 -15.93 3.91
C LEU A 14 -9.83 -14.78 3.32
N ALA A 15 -9.03 -15.06 2.27
CA ALA A 15 -8.24 -14.03 1.59
C ALA A 15 -9.12 -12.97 0.90
N VAL A 16 -10.24 -13.35 0.30
CA VAL A 16 -11.17 -12.42 -0.36
C VAL A 16 -11.87 -11.51 0.66
N VAL A 17 -12.24 -12.04 1.83
CA VAL A 17 -12.90 -11.25 2.89
C VAL A 17 -11.97 -10.18 3.46
N ILE A 18 -10.67 -10.48 3.62
CA ILE A 18 -9.69 -9.50 4.12
C ILE A 18 -9.51 -8.34 3.12
N VAL A 19 -9.52 -8.62 1.81
CA VAL A 19 -9.38 -7.58 0.77
C VAL A 19 -10.65 -6.75 0.61
N ALA A 20 -11.84 -7.37 0.74
CA ALA A 20 -13.12 -6.68 0.56
C ALA A 20 -13.58 -5.88 1.80
N GLY A 21 -12.98 -6.13 2.98
CA GLY A 21 -13.40 -5.53 4.25
C GLY A 21 -12.94 -4.09 4.50
N CYS A 22 -11.99 -3.55 3.72
CA CYS A 22 -11.57 -2.15 3.84
C CYS A 22 -12.48 -1.23 3.03
N HIS A 23 -13.68 -0.95 3.54
CA HIS A 23 -14.48 0.18 3.09
C HIS A 23 -14.17 1.37 4.01
N SER A 24 -13.26 2.25 3.58
CA SER A 24 -13.04 3.53 4.26
C SER A 24 -14.25 4.41 3.95
N SER A 25 -15.11 4.64 4.95
CA SER A 25 -16.17 5.63 4.85
C SER A 25 -15.54 7.02 4.93
N ASP A 26 -15.00 7.51 3.81
CA ASP A 26 -14.60 8.91 3.70
C ASP A 26 -15.86 9.76 3.71
N ILE A 27 -16.12 10.43 4.84
CA ILE A 27 -17.13 11.47 4.90
C ILE A 27 -16.56 12.64 4.11
N ASP A 28 -17.22 13.00 3.02
CA ASP A 28 -16.80 14.10 2.16
C ASP A 28 -16.69 15.40 3.00
N PRO A 29 -15.49 16.00 3.11
CA PRO A 29 -15.25 17.18 3.94
C PRO A 29 -16.04 18.40 3.46
N LEU A 30 -16.65 18.35 2.27
CA LEU A 30 -17.50 19.40 1.70
C LEU A 30 -19.00 19.15 1.90
N SER A 31 -19.39 18.11 2.63
CA SER A 31 -20.79 17.84 2.94
C SER A 31 -21.39 18.96 3.83
N PHE A 32 -22.66 19.30 3.57
CA PHE A 32 -23.37 20.36 4.31
C PHE A 32 -23.41 20.09 5.83
N GLU A 33 -23.44 18.82 6.22
CA GLU A 33 -23.40 18.41 7.63
C GLU A 33 -22.04 18.76 8.28
N ALA A 34 -20.93 18.53 7.57
CA ALA A 34 -19.59 18.86 8.07
C ALA A 34 -19.38 20.38 8.24
N ILE A 35 -19.89 21.19 7.32
CA ILE A 35 -19.75 22.66 7.34
C ILE A 35 -20.67 23.31 8.39
N SER A 36 -21.83 22.71 8.67
CA SER A 36 -22.80 23.31 9.60
C SER A 36 -22.45 23.08 11.08
N HIS A 37 -21.63 22.08 11.39
CA HIS A 37 -21.20 21.76 12.76
C HIS A 37 -19.90 22.46 13.19
N ASP A 38 -19.02 22.82 12.24
CA ASP A 38 -17.78 23.55 12.50
C ASP A 38 -17.54 24.61 11.41
N LEU A 39 -17.69 25.88 11.79
CA LEU A 39 -17.56 27.03 10.87
C LEU A 39 -16.10 27.39 10.55
N THR A 40 -15.13 26.87 11.32
CA THR A 40 -13.71 27.23 11.18
C THR A 40 -12.77 26.06 11.56
N PRO A 41 -12.85 24.90 10.90
CA PRO A 41 -12.04 23.72 11.23
C PRO A 41 -10.52 23.97 11.09
N ASP A 42 -10.14 24.90 10.19
CA ASP A 42 -8.74 25.22 9.90
C ASP A 42 -8.12 26.28 10.84
N LEU A 43 -8.90 26.92 11.73
CA LEU A 43 -8.39 28.00 12.60
C LEU A 43 -7.94 27.52 13.98
N GLU A 44 -8.35 26.32 14.42
CA GLU A 44 -7.93 25.75 15.71
C GLU A 44 -6.51 25.19 15.66
N SER A 45 -6.09 24.69 14.49
CA SER A 45 -4.76 24.12 14.21
C SER A 45 -3.95 25.05 13.31
N SER A 46 -3.27 26.05 13.89
CA SER A 46 -2.40 26.98 13.12
C SER A 46 -1.09 26.35 12.60
N VAL A 47 -0.82 25.08 12.88
CA VAL A 47 0.48 24.45 12.59
C VAL A 47 0.44 23.56 11.34
N GLU A 48 -0.68 22.91 11.05
CA GLU A 48 -0.80 22.03 9.89
C GLU A 48 -2.25 21.98 9.39
N ARG A 49 -2.44 22.14 8.07
CA ARG A 49 -3.78 22.09 7.46
C ARG A 49 -4.17 20.62 7.28
N PRO A 50 -5.47 20.26 7.34
CA PRO A 50 -5.91 18.88 7.10
C PRO A 50 -5.38 18.30 5.77
N ILE A 51 -5.32 19.11 4.71
CA ILE A 51 -4.77 18.71 3.42
C ILE A 51 -3.28 18.36 3.45
N ASP A 52 -2.52 18.95 4.37
CA ASP A 52 -1.09 18.68 4.51
C ASP A 52 -0.89 17.30 5.17
N VAL A 53 -1.76 16.94 6.14
CA VAL A 53 -1.82 15.60 6.75
C VAL A 53 -2.17 14.54 5.71
N ASP A 54 -3.17 14.80 4.85
CA ASP A 54 -3.58 13.86 3.80
C ASP A 54 -2.48 13.66 2.76
N ALA A 55 -1.82 14.76 2.35
CA ALA A 55 -0.68 14.70 1.44
C ALA A 55 0.48 13.91 2.04
N HIS A 56 0.78 14.13 3.32
CA HIS A 56 1.80 13.38 4.06
C HIS A 56 1.45 11.88 4.10
N LEU A 57 0.22 11.55 4.47
CA LEU A 57 -0.27 10.17 4.55
C LEU A 57 -0.21 9.48 3.17
N ALA A 58 -0.58 10.18 2.10
CA ALA A 58 -0.50 9.67 0.74
C ALA A 58 0.94 9.35 0.32
N ILE A 59 1.90 10.22 0.67
CA ILE A 59 3.33 10.01 0.40
C ILE A 59 3.84 8.79 1.17
N VAL A 60 3.56 8.71 2.47
CA VAL A 60 3.99 7.61 3.34
C VAL A 60 3.40 6.29 2.86
N ASN A 61 2.11 6.26 2.52
CA ASN A 61 1.45 5.07 1.99
C ASN A 61 2.09 4.61 0.68
N ASN A 62 2.39 5.53 -0.24
CA ASN A 62 3.04 5.19 -1.50
C ASN A 62 4.47 4.64 -1.29
N GLN A 63 5.23 5.18 -0.33
CA GLN A 63 6.55 4.67 0.04
C GLN A 63 6.44 3.26 0.64
N ASN A 64 5.51 3.07 1.58
CA ASN A 64 5.27 1.77 2.22
C ASN A 64 4.88 0.70 1.18
N LEU A 65 3.98 1.02 0.25
CA LEU A 65 3.58 0.09 -0.80
C LEU A 65 4.75 -0.31 -1.72
N ARG A 66 5.65 0.63 -2.05
CA ARG A 66 6.87 0.32 -2.82
C ARG A 66 7.81 -0.59 -2.03
N SER A 67 8.01 -0.32 -0.74
CA SER A 67 8.85 -1.19 0.10
C SER A 67 8.29 -2.61 0.22
N ILE A 68 6.97 -2.76 0.38
CA ILE A 68 6.29 -4.06 0.41
C ILE A 68 6.48 -4.78 -0.92
N LYS A 69 6.31 -4.07 -2.04
CA LYS A 69 6.47 -4.63 -3.38
C LYS A 69 7.90 -5.12 -3.61
N ASP A 70 8.90 -4.34 -3.19
CA ASP A 70 10.31 -4.68 -3.36
C ASP A 70 10.68 -5.90 -2.48
N ASP A 71 10.22 -5.93 -1.23
CA ASP A 71 10.41 -7.08 -0.33
C ASP A 71 9.76 -8.35 -0.87
N LEU A 72 8.55 -8.25 -1.40
CA LEU A 72 7.84 -9.37 -2.02
C LEU A 72 8.57 -9.85 -3.27
N GLY A 73 9.05 -8.91 -4.09
CA GLY A 73 9.84 -9.20 -5.29
C GLY A 73 11.14 -9.93 -4.97
N ARG A 74 11.82 -9.53 -3.88
CA ARG A 74 13.01 -10.21 -3.39
C ARG A 74 12.71 -11.59 -2.81
N PHE A 75 11.60 -11.74 -2.06
CA PHE A 75 11.20 -13.04 -1.51
C PHE A 75 10.92 -14.08 -2.59
N PHE A 76 10.25 -13.67 -3.68
CA PHE A 76 9.94 -14.55 -4.80
C PHE A 76 11.01 -14.58 -5.90
N TYR A 77 12.14 -13.92 -5.70
CA TYR A 77 13.20 -13.75 -6.72
C TYR A 77 12.67 -13.20 -8.06
N THR A 78 11.60 -12.41 -8.03
CA THR A 78 11.02 -11.74 -9.20
C THR A 78 11.53 -10.31 -9.37
N ASP A 79 12.24 -9.78 -8.38
CA ASP A 79 12.92 -8.50 -8.51
C ASP A 79 14.25 -8.70 -9.26
N GLN A 80 14.32 -8.18 -10.48
CA GLN A 80 15.54 -8.19 -11.28
C GLN A 80 16.03 -6.75 -11.46
N PRO A 81 17.30 -6.46 -11.12
CA PRO A 81 17.79 -5.10 -11.23
C PRO A 81 17.79 -4.63 -12.69
N SER A 82 17.29 -3.42 -12.92
CA SER A 82 17.34 -2.79 -14.24
C SER A 82 18.80 -2.59 -14.66
N VAL A 83 19.16 -3.11 -15.83
CA VAL A 83 20.51 -3.00 -16.42
C VAL A 83 20.85 -1.55 -16.81
N LEU A 84 19.88 -0.63 -16.74
CA LEU A 84 20.05 0.80 -16.99
C LEU A 84 20.28 1.62 -15.71
N SER A 85 20.34 0.99 -14.53
CA SER A 85 20.73 1.70 -13.31
C SER A 85 22.20 2.16 -13.43
N PRO A 86 22.51 3.44 -13.16
CA PRO A 86 23.89 3.95 -13.17
C PRO A 86 24.74 3.36 -12.05
N LEU A 87 24.13 2.71 -11.06
CA LEU A 87 24.82 1.95 -10.03
C LEU A 87 25.16 0.56 -10.57
N PRO A 88 26.37 0.03 -10.29
CA PRO A 88 26.72 -1.32 -10.67
C PRO A 88 25.74 -2.28 -10.01
N THR A 89 24.82 -2.81 -10.81
CA THR A 89 23.98 -3.92 -10.40
C THR A 89 24.94 -5.09 -10.19
N PRO A 90 24.84 -5.83 -9.07
CA PRO A 90 25.56 -7.09 -8.95
C PRO A 90 24.97 -8.01 -10.02
N ARG A 91 25.53 -7.95 -11.23
CA ARG A 91 25.49 -9.04 -12.19
C ARG A 91 25.84 -10.26 -11.36
N ALA A 92 25.08 -11.34 -11.52
CA ALA A 92 25.42 -12.64 -10.97
C ALA A 92 26.80 -13.08 -11.49
N THR A 93 27.86 -12.54 -10.90
CA THR A 93 29.25 -12.94 -11.11
C THR A 93 29.62 -13.80 -9.92
N SER A 94 28.95 -14.94 -9.80
CA SER A 94 29.61 -16.17 -9.39
C SER A 94 29.34 -17.25 -10.43
N GLY A 95 29.74 -16.96 -11.68
CA GLY A 95 30.26 -18.00 -12.56
C GLY A 95 29.31 -18.98 -13.27
N MET A 96 28.05 -18.66 -13.57
CA MET A 96 27.25 -19.55 -14.45
C MET A 96 26.98 -18.92 -15.84
N PRO A 97 27.31 -19.63 -16.93
CA PRO A 97 27.09 -19.15 -18.29
C PRO A 97 25.62 -19.26 -18.72
N ARG A 98 25.31 -18.49 -19.77
CA ARG A 98 23.99 -18.22 -20.37
C ARG A 98 23.20 -19.45 -20.79
#